data_AF-A0A9X2I954-F1
#
_entry.id   AF-A0A9X2I954-F1
#
_cell.length_a   1.000
_cell.length_b   1.000
_cell.length_c   1.000
_cell.angle_alpha   90.00
_cell.angle_beta   90.00
_cell.angle_gamma   90.00
#
_symmetry.space_group_name_H-M   'P 1'
#
loop_
_entity.id
_entity.type
_entity.pdbx_description
1 polymer ?
#
loop_
_entity_poly.entity_id
_entity_poly.type
_entity_poly.pdbx_seq_one_letter_code
_entity_poly.pdbx_strand_id
1 'polypeptide(L)' 'MRCGSKCFLVEMEVKGEKQTKSVTARTPVDARKTIRVKYGAEAQILSVVEEKDNTFFWREYE' A
#
# COMPACT_ATOMS: atom_id res chain seq x y z
N MET A 1 -0.71 -21.33 4.04
CA MET A 1 -1.02 -20.20 3.14
C MET A 1 -2.33 -19.56 3.58
N ARG A 2 -2.35 -18.24 3.89
CA ARG A 2 -3.59 -17.54 4.27
C ARG A 2 -4.22 -16.93 3.00
N CYS A 3 -5.13 -17.68 2.35
CA CYS A 3 -5.91 -17.21 1.20
C CYS A 3 -6.64 -15.89 1.52
N GLY A 4 -6.60 -14.93 0.59
CA GLY A 4 -7.36 -13.68 0.64
C GLY A 4 -6.59 -12.42 1.09
N SER A 5 -5.27 -12.50 1.18
CA SER A 5 -4.45 -11.31 1.47
C SER A 5 -4.14 -10.60 0.16
N LYS A 6 -4.55 -9.33 0.03
CA LYS A 6 -4.26 -8.47 -1.11
C LYS A 6 -3.04 -7.59 -0.83
N CYS A 7 -2.37 -7.13 -1.87
CA CYS A 7 -1.32 -6.13 -1.73
C CYS A 7 -1.91 -4.73 -1.80
N PHE A 8 -1.49 -3.86 -0.89
CA PHE A 8 -1.85 -2.44 -0.87
C PHE A 8 -0.58 -1.63 -0.91
N LEU A 9 -0.51 -0.66 -1.81
CA LEU A 9 0.53 0.36 -1.83
C LEU A 9 0.08 1.51 -0.95
N VAL A 10 0.87 1.77 0.09
CA VAL A 10 0.67 2.89 1.00
C VAL A 10 1.75 3.92 0.75
N GLU A 11 1.34 5.10 0.32
CA GLU A 11 2.21 6.27 0.29
C GLU A 11 2.11 6.98 1.63
N MET A 12 3.26 7.20 2.24
CA MET A 12 3.37 7.90 3.51
C MET A 12 4.55 8.84 3.49
N GLU A 13 4.45 9.91 4.25
CA GLU A 13 5.57 10.79 4.53
C GLU A 13 6.10 10.49 5.93
N VAL A 14 7.40 10.21 6.02
CA VAL A 14 8.10 9.95 7.29
C VAL A 14 9.34 10.84 7.28
N LYS A 15 9.48 11.69 8.30
CA LYS A 15 10.62 12.61 8.43
C LYS A 15 10.82 13.56 7.23
N GLY A 16 9.72 13.94 6.56
CA GLY A 16 9.75 14.82 5.38
C GLY A 16 10.15 14.11 4.08
N GLU A 17 10.31 12.80 4.09
CA GLU A 17 10.53 12.00 2.89
C GLU A 17 9.28 11.20 2.55
N LYS A 18 8.84 11.29 1.29
CA LYS A 18 7.78 10.45 0.75
C LYS A 18 8.31 9.05 0.50
N GLN A 19 7.71 8.08 1.15
CA GLN A 19 7.98 6.67 0.98
C GLN A 19 6.73 5.91 0.58
N THR A 20 6.88 5.06 -0.43
CA THR A 20 5.83 4.13 -0.84
C THR A 20 6.20 2.73 -0.36
N LYS A 21 5.29 2.08 0.36
CA LYS A 21 5.49 0.71 0.86
C LYS A 21 4.31 -0.17 0.48
N SER A 22 4.62 -1.37 0.00
CA SER A 22 3.64 -2.43 -0.16
C SER A 22 3.35 -3.10 1.18
N VAL A 23 2.07 -3.31 1.46
CA VAL A 23 1.56 -3.95 2.66
C VAL A 23 0.54 -4.99 2.24
N THR A 24 0.77 -6.23 2.67
CA THR A 24 -0.18 -7.31 2.44
C THR A 24 -1.26 -7.26 3.53
N ALA A 25 -2.50 -6.98 3.15
CA ALA A 25 -3.64 -6.86 4.06
C ALA A 25 -4.93 -7.42 3.43
N ARG A 26 -5.98 -7.62 4.23
CA ARG A 26 -7.30 -8.03 3.69
C ARG A 26 -8.14 -6.84 3.25
N THR A 27 -7.96 -5.71 3.93
CA THR A 27 -8.72 -4.49 3.72
C THR A 27 -7.79 -3.27 3.74
N PRO A 28 -8.17 -2.15 3.10
CA PRO A 28 -7.39 -0.91 3.18
C PRO A 28 -7.29 -0.38 4.63
N VAL A 29 -8.27 -0.68 5.48
CA VAL A 29 -8.24 -0.32 6.91
C VAL A 29 -7.13 -1.10 7.64
N ASP A 30 -7.00 -2.39 7.37
CA ASP A 30 -5.91 -3.21 7.93
C ASP A 30 -4.54 -2.76 7.41
N ALA A 31 -4.45 -2.33 6.14
CA ALA A 31 -3.21 -1.77 5.59
C ALA A 31 -2.78 -0.50 6.35
N ARG A 32 -3.72 0.43 6.60
CA ARG A 32 -3.47 1.63 7.41
C ARG A 32 -3.05 1.29 8.84
N LYS A 33 -3.73 0.35 9.49
CA LYS A 33 -3.37 -0.10 10.84
C LYS A 33 -1.96 -0.69 10.87
N THR A 34 -1.61 -1.51 9.88
CA THR A 34 -0.29 -2.14 9.79
C THR A 34 0.81 -1.09 9.65
N ILE A 35 0.62 -0.08 8.80
CA ILE A 35 1.55 1.05 8.68
C ILE A 35 1.65 1.82 9.98
N ARG A 36 0.51 2.12 10.63
CA ARG A 36 0.49 2.88 11.88
C ARG A 36 1.14 2.12 13.05
N VAL A 37 1.04 0.79 13.08
CA VAL A 37 1.76 -0.05 14.06
C VAL A 37 3.26 -0.06 13.77
N LYS A 38 3.66 -0.11 12.49
CA LYS A 38 5.05 -0.24 12.08
C LYS A 38 5.85 1.06 12.17
N TYR A 39 5.24 2.19 11.82
CA TYR A 39 5.88 3.50 11.75
C TYR A 39 5.39 4.48 12.82
N GLY A 40 4.40 4.10 13.62
CA GLY A 40 3.87 4.93 14.70
C GLY A 40 3.09 6.16 14.22
N ALA A 41 2.99 7.16 15.09
CA ALA A 41 2.29 8.41 14.81
C ALA A 41 3.07 9.36 13.87
N GLU A 42 4.35 9.08 13.62
CA GLU A 42 5.22 9.88 12.74
C GLU A 42 4.94 9.65 11.26
N ALA A 43 4.32 8.54 10.89
CA ALA A 43 3.94 8.27 9.50
C ALA A 43 2.65 8.98 9.13
N GLN A 44 2.77 10.01 8.30
CA GLN A 44 1.63 10.67 7.70
C GLN A 44 1.22 9.90 6.44
N ILE A 45 0.16 9.10 6.56
CA ILE A 45 -0.38 8.34 5.43
C ILE A 45 -1.06 9.32 4.47
N LEU A 46 -0.54 9.43 3.25
CA LEU A 46 -1.09 10.29 2.20
C LEU A 46 -2.15 9.54 1.40
N SER A 47 -1.81 8.34 0.93
CA SER A 47 -2.70 7.54 0.07
C SER A 47 -2.57 6.04 0.39
N VAL A 48 -3.66 5.31 0.17
CA VAL A 48 -3.68 3.84 0.26
C VAL A 48 -4.41 3.33 -0.97
N VAL A 49 -3.68 2.63 -1.83
CA VAL A 49 -4.18 2.09 -3.09
C VAL A 49 -4.06 0.58 -3.05
N GLU A 50 -5.12 -0.13 -3.42
CA GLU A 50 -5.03 -1.58 -3.62
C GLU A 50 -4.20 -1.83 -4.87
N GLU A 51 -3.12 -2.60 -4.74
CA GLU A 51 -2.39 -3.14 -5.89
C GLU A 51 -3.30 -4.22 -6.50
N LYS A 52 -4.25 -3.77 -7.30
CA LYS A 52 -4.98 -4.65 -8.19
C LYS A 52 -3.96 -5.11 -9.21
N ASP A 53 -3.71 -6.42 -9.25
CA ASP A 53 -3.07 -7.07 -10.39
C ASP A 53 -3.89 -6.69 -11.63
N ASN A 54 -3.49 -5.62 -12.29
CA ASN A 54 -4.07 -5.20 -13.55
C ASN A 54 -3.37 -6.04 -14.62
N THR A 55 -3.71 -7.33 -14.66
CA THR A 55 -3.46 -8.19 -15.81
C THR A 55 -4.31 -7.77 -17.00
N PHE A 56 -4.39 -6.48 -17.32
CA PHE A 56 -4.98 -5.94 -18.55
C PHE A 56 -4.44 -4.52 -18.79
N PHE A 57 -3.19 -4.42 -19.24
CA PHE A 57 -2.79 -3.34 -20.15
C PHE A 57 -1.56 -3.78 -20.95
N TRP A 58 -1.74 -4.75 -21.84
CA TRP A 58 -1.00 -4.73 -23.10
C TRP A 58 -1.47 -3.48 -23.83
N ARG A 59 -0.65 -2.44 -23.87
CA ARG A 59 -0.72 -1.48 -24.97
C ARG A 59 0.69 -1.27 -25.46
N GLU A 60 0.90 -1.82 -26.64
CA GLU A 60 2.01 -1.57 -27.54
C GLU A 60 2.45 -0.11 -27.44
N TYR A 61 3.75 0.07 -27.23
CA TYR A 61 4.43 1.24 -27.75
C TYR A 61 4.73 0.89 -29.22
N GLU A 62 3.92 1.43 -30.13
CA GLU A 62 4.26 1.56 -31.56
C GLU A 62 5.17 2.78 -31.76
#